data_AF-A0A964FG41-F1
#
_entry.id   AF-A0A964FG41-F1
#
_cell.length_a   1.000
_cell.length_b   1.000
_cell.length_c   1.000
_cell.angle_alpha   90.00
_cell.angle_beta   90.00
_cell.angle_gamma   90.00
#
_symmetry.space_group_name_H-M   'P 1'
#
loop_
_entity.id
_entity.type
_entity.pdbx_description
1 polymer ?
#
loop_
_entity_poly.entity_id
_entity_poly.type
_entity_poly.pdbx_seq_one_letter_code
_entity_poly.pdbx_strand_id
1 'polypeptide(L)'
;MAKKYLYALLICLSIVGFIVPKVAKSSATACVYNLEAYRGLEMTQLSQELNNTGLIVRIHGAAASSQMFVMSVREPDNFFNHREFSLLAENLETIDTLKKINRHDLVCVGGNIITNSSPQVHIKVSSIQVLEPWQQPKGFAPYKRQHNLLQELKEQNSFIGKVHAIGEEGKILVAGYKDLVIPLFVSATEYTPKPATNLRRDSRQGKSFGIG
;
A
#
# COMPACT_ATOMS: atom_id res chain seq x y z
N MET A 1 14.36 25.83 -71.42
CA MET A 1 13.13 25.34 -70.76
C MET A 1 13.31 24.94 -69.28
N ALA A 2 14.48 25.09 -68.65
CA ALA A 2 14.73 24.62 -67.28
C ALA A 2 14.30 25.58 -66.15
N LYS A 3 14.15 26.89 -66.42
CA LYS A 3 13.86 27.89 -65.37
C LYS A 3 12.42 27.90 -64.86
N LYS A 4 11.44 27.38 -65.62
CA LYS A 4 10.02 27.38 -65.21
C LYS A 4 9.68 26.30 -64.18
N TYR A 5 10.47 25.23 -64.10
CA TYR A 5 10.26 24.13 -63.16
C TYR A 5 10.93 24.38 -61.79
N LEU A 6 11.90 25.29 -61.71
CA LEU A 6 12.59 25.63 -60.47
C LEU A 6 11.68 26.41 -59.50
N TYR A 7 10.82 27.30 -60.03
CA TYR A 7 9.88 28.07 -59.23
C TYR A 7 8.71 27.23 -58.70
N ALA A 8 8.27 26.22 -59.46
CA ALA A 8 7.22 25.30 -59.01
C ALA A 8 7.70 24.41 -57.84
N LEU A 9 8.98 24.00 -57.85
CA LEU A 9 9.56 23.19 -56.78
C LEU A 9 9.73 23.97 -55.46
N LEU A 10 10.09 25.25 -55.54
CA LEU A 10 10.26 26.14 -54.38
C LEU A 10 8.93 26.52 -53.70
N ILE A 11 7.83 26.58 -54.46
CA ILE A 11 6.48 26.82 -53.91
C ILE A 11 5.94 25.56 -53.21
N CYS A 12 6.24 24.36 -53.70
CA CYS A 12 5.87 23.12 -53.00
C CYS A 12 6.67 22.88 -51.72
N LEU A 13 7.91 23.36 -51.63
CA LEU A 13 8.76 23.19 -50.44
C LEU A 13 8.47 24.18 -49.29
N SER A 14 7.69 25.25 -49.55
CA SER A 14 7.33 26.25 -48.52
C SER A 14 5.99 25.99 -47.83
N ILE A 15 5.21 24.99 -48.28
CA ILE A 15 3.89 24.66 -47.70
C ILE A 15 3.97 23.50 -46.68
N VAL A 16 5.13 22.86 -46.50
CA VAL A 16 5.35 21.95 -45.37
C VAL A 16 5.74 22.75 -44.11
N GLY A 17 4.93 23.76 -43.81
CA GLY A 17 4.89 24.35 -42.48
C GLY A 17 4.29 23.31 -41.55
N PHE A 18 5.17 22.61 -40.84
CA PHE A 18 4.86 21.70 -39.74
C PHE A 18 3.75 22.28 -38.85
N ILE A 19 2.51 21.88 -39.08
CA ILE A 19 1.46 21.96 -38.08
C ILE A 19 1.81 20.84 -37.09
N VAL A 20 2.74 21.11 -36.18
CA VAL A 20 2.86 20.30 -34.96
C VAL A 20 1.62 20.65 -34.15
N PRO A 21 0.64 19.74 -33.97
CA PRO A 21 -0.40 20.00 -33.01
C PRO A 21 0.30 20.20 -31.67
N LYS A 22 0.25 21.42 -31.14
CA LYS A 22 0.53 21.68 -29.73
C LYS A 22 -0.52 20.90 -28.97
N VAL A 23 -0.20 19.64 -28.65
CA VAL A 23 -0.90 18.89 -27.63
C VAL A 23 -0.62 19.66 -26.35
N ALA A 24 -1.51 20.59 -26.01
CA ALA A 24 -1.59 21.16 -24.70
C ALA A 24 -1.93 19.98 -23.77
N LYS A 25 -0.88 19.28 -23.30
CA LYS A 25 -1.00 18.46 -22.11
C LYS A 25 -1.36 19.46 -21.02
N SER A 26 -2.66 19.59 -20.76
CA SER A 26 -3.16 20.14 -19.51
C SER A 26 -2.43 19.36 -18.44
N SER A 27 -1.42 19.99 -17.85
CA SER A 27 -0.69 19.39 -16.75
C SER A 27 -1.66 19.42 -15.60
N ALA A 28 -2.49 18.37 -15.48
CA ALA A 28 -3.28 18.15 -14.30
C ALA A 28 -2.34 18.36 -13.12
N THR A 29 -2.72 19.26 -12.22
CA THR A 29 -1.90 19.59 -11.06
C THR A 29 -1.87 18.33 -10.21
N ALA A 30 -0.80 17.55 -10.35
CA ALA A 30 -0.66 16.29 -9.63
C ALA A 30 -0.56 16.59 -8.13
N CYS A 31 -1.16 15.72 -7.33
CA CYS A 31 -1.09 15.68 -5.88
C CYS A 31 -1.65 16.94 -5.20
N VAL A 32 -2.82 17.40 -5.64
CA VAL A 32 -3.60 18.45 -4.96
C VAL A 32 -4.60 17.82 -3.99
N TYR A 33 -4.60 18.27 -2.74
CA TYR A 33 -5.56 17.79 -1.74
C TYR A 33 -6.92 18.47 -1.91
N ASN A 34 -7.93 17.70 -2.32
CA ASN A 34 -9.31 18.15 -2.41
C ASN A 34 -10.12 17.64 -1.20
N LEU A 35 -10.34 18.51 -0.21
CA LEU A 35 -11.00 18.15 1.07
C LEU A 35 -12.31 17.37 0.88
N GLU A 36 -13.16 17.80 -0.04
CA GLU A 36 -14.49 17.22 -0.24
C GLU A 36 -14.41 15.77 -0.73
N ALA A 37 -13.38 15.40 -1.51
CA ALA A 37 -13.21 14.04 -2.00
C ALA A 37 -12.94 13.00 -0.90
N TYR A 38 -12.54 13.44 0.29
CA TYR A 38 -12.24 12.58 1.44
C TYR A 38 -13.41 12.51 2.44
N ARG A 39 -14.45 13.35 2.29
CA ARG A 39 -15.62 13.36 3.17
C ARG A 39 -16.51 12.16 2.89
N GLY A 40 -16.94 11.47 3.94
CA GLY A 40 -17.72 10.22 3.83
C GLY A 40 -16.96 9.03 3.20
N LEU A 41 -15.76 9.25 2.66
CA LEU A 41 -14.94 8.24 1.99
C LEU A 41 -15.70 7.53 0.86
N GLU A 42 -16.42 8.31 0.05
CA GLU A 42 -17.22 7.80 -1.06
C GLU A 42 -16.35 7.27 -2.19
N MET A 43 -16.59 6.03 -2.59
CA MET A 43 -15.74 5.31 -3.54
C MET A 43 -15.62 5.99 -4.90
N THR A 44 -16.69 6.64 -5.37
CA THR A 44 -16.69 7.37 -6.64
C THR A 44 -15.77 8.59 -6.59
N GLN A 45 -15.74 9.33 -5.49
CA GLN A 45 -14.88 10.51 -5.34
C GLN A 45 -13.41 10.10 -5.20
N LEU A 46 -13.14 9.08 -4.38
CA LEU A 46 -11.79 8.52 -4.24
C LEU A 46 -11.25 7.98 -5.58
N SER A 47 -12.10 7.33 -6.37
CA SER A 47 -11.75 6.85 -7.72
C SER A 47 -11.46 7.99 -8.70
N GLN A 48 -12.15 9.14 -8.56
CA GLN A 48 -11.89 10.32 -9.38
C GLN A 48 -10.54 10.94 -9.02
N GLU A 49 -10.24 11.11 -7.74
CA GLU A 49 -8.94 11.61 -7.30
C GLU A 49 -7.81 10.69 -7.79
N LEU A 50 -7.92 9.36 -7.60
CA LEU A 50 -6.92 8.39 -8.07
C LEU A 50 -6.58 8.52 -9.56
N ASN A 51 -7.55 8.88 -10.41
CA ASN A 51 -7.38 8.97 -11.86
C ASN A 51 -6.94 10.35 -12.36
N ASN A 52 -7.11 11.40 -11.54
CA ASN A 52 -6.88 12.77 -11.94
C ASN A 52 -5.64 13.34 -11.24
N THR A 53 -5.83 13.79 -10.02
CA THR A 53 -4.84 14.49 -9.18
C THR A 53 -3.95 13.51 -8.43
N GLY A 54 -4.48 12.36 -8.03
CA GLY A 54 -3.88 11.40 -7.11
C GLY A 54 -4.36 11.60 -5.68
N LEU A 55 -4.48 10.49 -4.93
CA LEU A 55 -4.87 10.52 -3.52
C LEU A 55 -3.66 10.76 -2.61
N ILE A 56 -3.73 11.78 -1.76
CA ILE A 56 -2.75 12.05 -0.71
C ILE A 56 -3.15 11.30 0.56
N VAL A 57 -2.33 10.33 0.95
CA VAL A 57 -2.65 9.33 1.98
C VAL A 57 -1.44 8.96 2.80
N ARG A 58 -1.66 8.33 3.95
CA ARG A 58 -0.58 7.69 4.71
C ARG A 58 -0.54 6.19 4.48
N ILE A 59 0.67 5.66 4.45
CA ILE A 59 0.91 4.22 4.36
C ILE A 59 0.61 3.59 5.73
N HIS A 60 -0.33 2.65 5.77
CA HIS A 60 -0.71 1.93 6.98
C HIS A 60 0.22 0.75 7.26
N GLY A 61 0.60 0.03 6.20
CA GLY A 61 1.48 -1.13 6.26
C GLY A 61 2.38 -1.19 5.04
N ALA A 62 3.65 -1.50 5.25
CA ALA A 62 4.63 -1.70 4.19
C ALA A 62 5.52 -2.89 4.56
N ALA A 63 5.45 -3.95 3.78
CA ALA A 63 6.27 -5.14 3.91
C ALA A 63 6.87 -5.48 2.55
N ALA A 64 8.05 -4.91 2.28
CA ALA A 64 8.71 -5.03 0.99
C ALA A 64 9.04 -6.49 0.59
N SER A 65 9.41 -7.33 1.56
CA SER A 65 9.76 -8.74 1.32
C SER A 65 8.60 -9.58 0.80
N SER A 66 7.38 -9.28 1.24
CA SER A 66 6.15 -9.95 0.82
C SER A 66 5.34 -9.16 -0.21
N GLN A 67 5.84 -7.99 -0.64
CA GLN A 67 5.17 -7.06 -1.54
C GLN A 67 3.75 -6.69 -1.07
N MET A 68 3.56 -6.60 0.26
CA MET A 68 2.30 -6.21 0.85
C MET A 68 2.36 -4.76 1.28
N PHE A 69 1.57 -3.92 0.64
CA PHE A 69 1.49 -2.49 0.91
C PHE A 69 0.04 -2.11 1.08
N VAL A 70 -0.26 -1.38 2.15
CA VAL A 70 -1.62 -0.93 2.49
C VAL A 70 -1.55 0.55 2.77
N MET A 71 -2.38 1.33 2.07
CA MET A 71 -2.61 2.74 2.40
C MET A 71 -3.90 2.90 3.20
N SER A 72 -3.98 3.98 3.98
CA SER A 72 -5.19 4.38 4.68
C SER A 72 -5.62 5.77 4.21
N VAL A 73 -6.84 5.85 3.67
CA VAL A 73 -7.54 7.11 3.40
C VAL A 73 -8.39 7.42 4.62
N ARG A 74 -8.28 8.63 5.15
CA ARG A 74 -8.97 9.06 6.37
C ARG A 74 -9.83 10.26 6.09
N GLU A 75 -10.98 10.29 6.74
CA GLU A 75 -11.85 11.47 6.67
C GLU A 75 -11.17 12.65 7.37
N PRO A 76 -11.26 13.88 6.83
CA PRO A 76 -10.53 15.03 7.40
C PRO A 76 -10.95 15.36 8.83
N ASP A 77 -12.25 15.25 9.11
CA ASP A 77 -12.88 15.71 10.35
C ASP A 77 -13.17 14.56 11.33
N ASN A 78 -12.84 13.31 10.96
CA ASN A 78 -13.07 12.13 11.79
C ASN A 78 -11.90 11.16 11.70
N PHE A 79 -11.00 11.23 12.70
CA PHE A 79 -9.83 10.38 12.73
C PHE A 79 -10.19 8.88 12.67
N PHE A 80 -11.29 8.46 13.31
CA PHE A 80 -11.64 7.04 13.37
C PHE A 80 -12.30 6.53 12.10
N ASN A 81 -12.84 7.42 11.25
CA ASN A 81 -13.39 7.03 9.96
C ASN A 81 -12.29 6.95 8.90
N HIS A 82 -11.99 5.74 8.45
CA HIS A 82 -10.95 5.47 7.48
C HIS A 82 -11.28 4.25 6.63
N ARG A 83 -10.69 4.19 5.43
CA ARG A 83 -10.70 3.03 4.55
C ARG A 83 -9.27 2.61 4.23
N GLU A 84 -9.06 1.32 4.15
CA GLU A 84 -7.77 0.74 3.79
C GLU A 84 -7.82 0.13 2.40
N PHE A 85 -6.75 0.34 1.64
CA PHE A 85 -6.61 -0.17 0.27
C PHE A 85 -5.28 -0.90 0.14
N SER A 86 -5.34 -2.11 -0.42
CA SER A 86 -4.15 -2.86 -0.81
C SER A 86 -3.59 -2.29 -2.12
N LEU A 87 -2.28 -2.09 -2.18
CA LEU A 87 -1.62 -1.52 -3.34
C LEU A 87 -0.94 -2.61 -4.15
N LEU A 88 -1.21 -2.62 -5.45
CA LEU A 88 -0.56 -3.50 -6.42
C LEU A 88 0.13 -2.63 -7.47
N ALA A 89 1.43 -2.80 -7.64
CA ALA A 89 2.19 -2.08 -8.66
C ALA A 89 1.69 -2.44 -10.08
N GLU A 90 1.49 -1.43 -10.93
CA GLU A 90 1.19 -1.65 -12.35
C GLU A 90 2.45 -1.89 -13.18
N ASN A 91 3.59 -1.34 -12.75
CA ASN A 91 4.83 -1.32 -13.52
C ASN A 91 6.08 -1.44 -12.63
N LEU A 92 7.25 -1.61 -13.26
CA LEU A 92 8.53 -1.80 -12.54
C LEU A 92 8.96 -0.58 -11.72
N GLU A 93 8.62 0.63 -12.17
CA GLU A 93 8.94 1.87 -11.45
C GLU A 93 8.15 1.99 -10.14
N THR A 94 6.85 1.67 -10.18
CA THR A 94 5.98 1.71 -9.00
C THR A 94 6.36 0.64 -7.99
N ILE A 95 6.73 -0.59 -8.41
CA ILE A 95 7.20 -1.61 -7.46
C ILE A 95 8.52 -1.20 -6.80
N ASP A 96 9.45 -0.59 -7.52
CA ASP A 96 10.72 -0.13 -6.95
C ASP A 96 10.54 1.02 -5.97
N THR A 97 9.54 1.86 -6.20
CA THR A 97 9.16 2.91 -5.24
C THR A 97 8.48 2.31 -4.02
N LEU A 98 7.48 1.43 -4.20
CA LEU A 98 6.77 0.77 -3.10
C LEU A 98 7.73 0.03 -2.15
N LYS A 99 8.74 -0.66 -2.68
CA LYS A 99 9.77 -1.35 -1.86
C LYS A 99 10.56 -0.42 -0.92
N LYS A 100 10.63 0.88 -1.22
CA LYS A 100 11.38 1.88 -0.43
C LYS A 100 10.50 2.63 0.56
N ILE A 101 9.18 2.50 0.43
CA ILE A 101 8.21 3.20 1.28
C ILE A 101 8.14 2.54 2.64
N ASN A 102 8.03 3.38 3.66
CA ASN A 102 7.87 2.97 5.04
C ASN A 102 6.44 3.16 5.51
N ARG A 103 6.09 2.42 6.57
CA ARG A 103 4.86 2.69 7.31
C ARG A 103 4.86 4.15 7.78
N HIS A 104 3.72 4.80 7.61
CA HIS A 104 3.43 6.20 7.91
C HIS A 104 3.97 7.26 6.95
N ASP A 105 4.69 6.90 5.90
CA ASP A 105 5.02 7.86 4.83
C ASP A 105 3.73 8.49 4.30
N LEU A 106 3.76 9.81 4.08
CA LEU A 106 2.74 10.53 3.33
C LEU A 106 3.08 10.42 1.86
N VAL A 107 2.14 9.91 1.08
CA VAL A 107 2.34 9.64 -0.34
C VAL A 107 1.18 10.19 -1.15
N CYS A 108 1.44 10.49 -2.41
CA CYS A 108 0.44 10.71 -3.43
C CYS A 108 0.36 9.47 -4.32
N VAL A 109 -0.82 8.88 -4.47
CA VAL A 109 -1.05 7.64 -5.22
C VAL A 109 -1.96 7.93 -6.40
N GLY A 110 -1.50 7.62 -7.61
CA GLY A 110 -2.30 7.56 -8.82
C GLY A 110 -2.59 6.11 -9.22
N GLY A 111 -3.76 5.85 -9.78
CA GLY A 111 -4.11 4.51 -10.22
C GLY A 111 -5.60 4.28 -10.36
N ASN A 112 -5.99 3.00 -10.26
CA ASN A 112 -7.38 2.58 -10.42
C ASN A 112 -7.76 1.56 -9.35
N ILE A 113 -8.96 1.73 -8.79
CA ILE A 113 -9.58 0.69 -7.97
C ILE A 113 -9.89 -0.51 -8.87
N ILE A 114 -9.49 -1.69 -8.44
CA ILE A 114 -9.77 -2.94 -9.16
C ILE A 114 -10.67 -3.84 -8.33
N THR A 115 -11.48 -4.62 -9.04
CA THR A 115 -12.31 -5.66 -8.42
C THR A 115 -11.54 -6.97 -8.45
N ASN A 116 -11.51 -7.65 -7.31
CA ASN A 116 -11.04 -9.02 -7.20
C ASN A 116 -11.90 -9.78 -6.18
N SER A 117 -11.57 -11.04 -5.93
CA SER A 117 -12.29 -11.87 -4.96
C SER A 117 -11.96 -11.58 -3.49
N SER A 118 -11.07 -10.62 -3.21
CA SER A 118 -10.72 -10.23 -1.86
C SER A 118 -11.78 -9.27 -1.29
N PRO A 119 -12.15 -9.41 0.00
CA PRO A 119 -13.02 -8.44 0.65
C PRO A 119 -12.36 -7.07 0.84
N GLN A 120 -11.02 -7.01 0.80
CA GLN A 120 -10.29 -5.75 0.84
C GLN A 120 -10.18 -5.17 -0.57
N VAL A 121 -10.48 -3.87 -0.71
CA VAL A 121 -10.38 -3.18 -2.00
C VAL A 121 -8.91 -3.00 -2.40
N HIS A 122 -8.62 -3.20 -3.67
CA HIS A 122 -7.27 -3.08 -4.22
C HIS A 122 -7.19 -1.88 -5.16
N ILE A 123 -6.01 -1.27 -5.21
CA ILE A 123 -5.66 -0.24 -6.18
C ILE A 123 -4.50 -0.76 -7.01
N LYS A 124 -4.70 -0.76 -8.33
CA LYS A 124 -3.62 -0.92 -9.30
C LYS A 124 -2.93 0.44 -9.45
N VAL A 125 -1.74 0.57 -8.89
CA VAL A 125 -0.98 1.81 -8.75
C VAL A 125 -0.19 2.07 -10.02
N SER A 126 -0.53 3.16 -10.72
CA SER A 126 0.16 3.60 -11.94
C SER A 126 1.30 4.57 -11.63
N SER A 127 1.15 5.36 -10.57
CA SER A 127 2.16 6.30 -10.07
C SER A 127 2.11 6.43 -8.55
N ILE A 128 3.27 6.66 -7.93
CA ILE A 128 3.36 6.94 -6.51
C ILE A 128 4.51 7.90 -6.23
N GLN A 129 4.26 8.91 -5.41
CA GLN A 129 5.24 9.90 -4.99
C GLN A 129 5.25 10.01 -3.48
N VAL A 130 6.43 9.91 -2.86
CA VAL A 130 6.60 10.22 -1.44
C VAL A 130 6.62 11.72 -1.26
N LEU A 131 5.65 12.26 -0.51
CA LEU A 131 5.54 13.69 -0.20
C LEU A 131 6.26 14.04 1.10
N GLU A 132 6.07 13.19 2.12
CA GLU A 132 6.70 13.36 3.44
C GLU A 132 7.11 11.97 3.96
N PRO A 133 8.42 11.67 4.04
CA PRO A 133 8.87 10.42 4.67
C PRO A 133 8.58 10.47 6.16
N TRP A 134 8.15 9.35 6.74
CA TRP A 134 7.97 9.26 8.18
C TRP A 134 9.31 9.44 8.89
N GLN A 135 9.31 10.30 9.89
CA GLN A 135 10.44 10.51 10.78
C GLN A 135 10.01 10.17 12.20
N GLN A 136 10.84 9.41 12.92
CA GLN A 136 10.62 9.19 14.34
C GLN A 136 10.65 10.55 15.06
N PRO A 137 9.61 10.88 15.86
CA PRO A 137 9.61 12.12 16.62
C PRO A 137 10.85 12.21 17.52
N LYS A 138 11.54 13.37 17.49
CA LYS A 138 12.72 13.61 18.33
C LYS A 138 12.34 13.47 19.81
N GLY A 139 13.23 12.86 20.60
CA GLY A 139 13.06 12.72 22.05
C GLY A 139 12.25 11.49 22.49
N PHE A 140 11.71 10.69 21.56
CA PHE A 140 11.05 9.43 21.89
C PHE A 140 12.02 8.28 21.75
N ALA A 141 12.37 7.64 22.87
CA ALA A 141 13.09 6.36 22.84
C ALA A 141 12.22 5.31 22.11
N PRO A 142 12.83 4.41 21.31
CA PRO A 142 12.09 3.30 20.73
C PRO A 142 11.32 2.55 21.82
N TYR A 143 10.03 2.30 21.58
CA TYR A 143 9.21 1.56 22.52
C TYR A 143 9.82 0.17 22.74
N LYS A 144 10.27 -0.10 23.97
CA LYS A 144 10.72 -1.44 24.37
C LYS A 144 9.48 -2.31 24.54
N ARG A 145 9.26 -3.20 23.59
CA ARG A 145 8.19 -4.20 23.68
C ARG A 145 8.42 -5.05 24.93
N GLN A 146 7.44 -5.06 25.82
CA GLN A 146 7.42 -5.98 26.95
C GLN A 146 6.78 -7.29 26.49
N HIS A 147 7.55 -8.38 26.53
CA HIS A 147 7.13 -9.69 26.04
C HIS A 147 6.68 -10.62 27.18
N ASN A 148 6.14 -10.06 28.26
CA ASN A 148 5.75 -10.89 29.40
C ASN A 148 4.52 -11.72 29.04
N LEU A 149 4.77 -12.99 28.71
CA LEU A 149 3.74 -14.01 28.66
C LEU A 149 3.05 -14.07 30.03
N LEU A 150 1.72 -14.12 30.05
CA LEU A 150 0.97 -14.30 31.30
C LEU A 150 1.48 -15.55 32.01
N GLN A 151 1.63 -15.47 33.34
CA GLN A 151 2.19 -16.56 34.14
C GLN A 151 1.42 -17.88 33.96
N GLU A 152 0.09 -17.80 33.82
CA GLU A 152 -0.79 -18.94 33.51
C GLU A 152 -0.38 -19.69 32.23
N LEU A 153 0.14 -19.00 31.21
CA LEU A 153 0.60 -19.62 29.97
C LEU A 153 2.04 -20.12 30.04
N LYS A 154 2.86 -19.57 30.94
CA LYS A 154 4.22 -20.08 31.19
C LYS A 154 4.22 -21.44 31.87
N GLU A 155 3.16 -21.73 32.62
CA GLU A 155 2.98 -22.99 33.34
C GLU A 155 2.30 -24.07 32.47
N GLN A 156 1.91 -23.74 31.24
CA GLN A 156 1.25 -24.66 30.32
C GLN A 156 2.19 -25.14 29.22
N ASN A 157 2.17 -26.45 28.98
CA ASN A 157 2.97 -27.07 27.93
C ASN A 157 2.25 -27.09 26.58
N SER A 158 0.97 -26.74 26.54
CA SER A 158 0.19 -26.67 25.31
C SER A 158 -0.84 -25.54 25.37
N PHE A 159 -1.09 -24.93 24.22
CA PHE A 159 -2.09 -23.89 24.07
C PHE A 159 -2.82 -24.04 22.74
N ILE A 160 -4.14 -23.89 22.77
CA ILE A 160 -5.00 -23.84 21.58
C ILE A 160 -5.60 -22.43 21.49
N GLY A 161 -5.24 -21.71 20.44
CA GLY A 161 -5.75 -20.36 20.21
C GLY A 161 -5.75 -19.97 18.74
N LYS A 162 -6.38 -18.83 18.44
CA LYS A 162 -6.40 -18.26 17.09
C LYS A 162 -5.08 -17.54 16.83
N VAL A 163 -4.37 -17.94 15.79
CA VAL A 163 -3.15 -17.25 15.34
C VAL A 163 -3.56 -16.07 14.45
N HIS A 164 -3.13 -14.87 14.82
CA HIS A 164 -3.36 -13.62 14.09
C HIS A 164 -2.20 -13.28 13.14
N ALA A 165 -0.96 -13.61 13.51
CA ALA A 165 0.21 -13.39 12.68
C ALA A 165 1.34 -14.39 13.01
N ILE A 166 2.27 -14.56 12.07
CA ILE A 166 3.49 -15.35 12.21
C ILE A 166 4.67 -14.44 11.85
N GLY A 167 5.63 -14.30 12.75
CA GLY A 167 6.82 -13.47 12.58
C GLY A 167 8.11 -14.29 12.71
N GLU A 168 9.24 -13.67 12.34
CA GLU A 168 10.59 -14.23 12.51
C GLU A 168 10.71 -15.67 11.97
N GLU A 169 10.26 -15.91 10.73
CA GLU A 169 10.33 -17.22 10.08
C GLU A 169 9.67 -18.36 10.87
N GLY A 170 8.59 -18.05 11.61
CA GLY A 170 7.86 -19.03 12.40
C GLY A 170 8.30 -19.13 13.86
N LYS A 171 9.30 -18.35 14.29
CA LYS A 171 9.77 -18.30 15.68
C LYS A 171 8.82 -17.53 16.60
N ILE A 172 7.93 -16.71 16.04
CA ILE A 172 6.95 -15.94 16.80
C ILE A 172 5.56 -16.18 16.23
N LEU A 173 4.63 -16.66 17.06
CA LEU A 173 3.20 -16.70 16.78
C LEU A 173 2.50 -15.60 17.57
N VAL A 174 1.74 -14.75 16.90
CA VAL A 174 0.88 -13.77 17.58
C VAL A 174 -0.49 -14.41 17.72
N ALA A 175 -0.87 -14.81 18.92
CA ALA A 175 -2.10 -15.57 19.16
C ALA A 175 -3.06 -14.84 20.12
N GLY A 176 -4.36 -15.04 19.90
CA GLY A 176 -5.40 -14.51 20.76
C GLY A 176 -5.60 -15.40 21.99
N TYR A 177 -5.58 -14.82 23.18
CA TYR A 177 -5.82 -15.48 24.46
C TYR A 177 -6.76 -14.63 25.32
N LYS A 178 -7.96 -15.15 25.62
CA LYS A 178 -9.05 -14.35 26.22
C LYS A 178 -9.25 -13.07 25.38
N ASP A 179 -9.21 -11.89 26.00
CA ASP A 179 -9.33 -10.59 25.33
C ASP A 179 -7.97 -9.99 24.91
N LEU A 180 -6.87 -10.76 25.00
CA LEU A 180 -5.52 -10.31 24.71
C LEU A 180 -4.98 -10.91 23.40
N VAL A 181 -4.05 -10.19 22.77
CA VAL A 181 -3.24 -10.70 21.67
C VAL A 181 -1.79 -10.71 22.14
N ILE A 182 -1.22 -11.91 22.24
CA ILE A 182 0.07 -12.14 22.88
C ILE A 182 1.06 -12.80 21.92
N PRO A 183 2.37 -12.49 22.01
CA PRO A 183 3.39 -13.22 21.30
C PRO A 183 3.71 -14.54 22.03
N LEU A 184 3.74 -15.63 21.30
CA LEU A 184 4.23 -16.94 21.71
C LEU A 184 5.51 -17.24 20.94
N PHE A 185 6.58 -17.58 21.65
CA PHE A 185 7.84 -17.97 21.03
C PHE A 185 7.84 -19.47 20.78
N VAL A 186 8.31 -19.88 19.61
CA VAL A 186 8.31 -21.28 19.17
C VAL A 186 9.73 -21.72 18.88
N SER A 187 10.15 -22.80 19.53
CA SER A 187 11.47 -23.42 19.34
C SER A 187 11.51 -24.37 18.13
N ALA A 188 10.43 -25.14 17.91
CA ALA A 188 10.27 -26.08 16.81
C ALA A 188 9.46 -25.45 15.66
N THR A 189 10.14 -24.69 14.78
CA THR A 189 9.50 -23.94 13.70
C THR A 189 9.06 -24.82 12.52
N GLU A 190 9.45 -26.09 12.47
CA GLU A 190 9.05 -27.04 11.44
C GLU A 190 7.53 -27.35 11.44
N TYR A 191 6.87 -27.11 12.58
CA TYR A 191 5.43 -27.28 12.75
C TYR A 191 4.64 -25.97 12.59
N THR A 192 5.32 -24.83 12.50
CA THR A 192 4.66 -23.56 12.23
C THR A 192 4.47 -23.42 10.72
N PRO A 193 3.24 -23.17 10.24
CA PRO A 193 3.02 -23.02 8.81
C PRO A 193 3.88 -21.84 8.33
N LYS A 194 4.65 -22.06 7.26
CA LYS A 194 5.36 -20.98 6.58
C LYS A 194 4.36 -19.86 6.31
N PRO A 195 4.73 -18.58 6.50
CA PRO A 195 3.82 -17.47 6.26
C PRO A 195 3.28 -17.61 4.83
N ALA A 196 2.03 -18.05 4.72
CA ALA A 196 1.41 -18.17 3.43
C ALA A 196 1.26 -16.74 2.92
N THR A 197 1.78 -16.48 1.73
CA THR A 197 1.61 -15.24 0.97
C THR A 197 0.14 -14.89 0.70
N ASN A 198 -0.81 -15.68 1.20
CA ASN A 198 -2.24 -15.41 1.24
C ASN A 198 -2.87 -16.19 2.41
N LEU A 199 -2.92 -15.61 3.63
CA LEU A 199 -3.86 -16.10 4.63
C LEU A 199 -5.19 -15.38 4.45
N ARG A 200 -6.14 -16.08 3.82
CA ARG A 200 -7.58 -15.88 4.04
C ARG A 200 -7.79 -15.68 5.54
N ARG A 201 -8.51 -14.61 5.90
CA ARG A 201 -8.88 -14.22 7.26
C ARG A 201 -9.78 -15.24 8.00
N ASP A 202 -9.95 -16.43 7.45
CA ASP A 202 -10.94 -17.41 7.88
C ASP A 202 -10.39 -18.84 7.73
N SER A 203 -9.46 -19.21 8.62
CA SER A 203 -9.23 -20.62 8.93
C SER A 203 -9.51 -20.85 10.41
N ARG A 204 -10.72 -21.35 10.67
CA ARG A 204 -11.09 -21.97 11.94
C ARG A 204 -10.31 -23.27 12.09
N GLN A 205 -9.07 -23.18 12.53
CA GLN A 205 -8.34 -24.36 13.01
C GLN A 205 -7.63 -23.99 14.31
N GLY A 206 -8.18 -24.47 15.42
CA GLY A 206 -7.44 -24.52 16.67
C GLY A 206 -6.23 -25.44 16.45
N LYS A 207 -5.03 -24.94 16.69
CA LYS A 207 -3.79 -25.71 16.62
C LYS A 207 -3.16 -25.71 18.00
N SER A 208 -2.74 -26.89 18.44
CA SER A 208 -1.98 -27.08 19.67
C SER A 208 -0.50 -26.85 19.36
N PHE A 209 0.13 -25.94 20.09
CA PHE A 209 1.57 -25.73 20.03
C PHE A 209 2.19 -26.00 21.39
N GLY A 210 3.39 -26.59 21.41
CA GLY A 210 4.21 -26.65 22.61
C GLY A 210 4.74 -25.25 22.93
N ILE A 211 4.50 -24.78 24.15
CA ILE A 211 5.08 -23.53 24.65
C ILE A 211 6.40 -23.90 25.35
N GLY A 212 7.48 -23.20 25.02
CA GLY A 212 8.81 -23.35 25.63
C GLY A 212 9.43 -21.99 25.92
#